data_AF-A0A928X929-F1
#
_entry.id   AF-A0A928X929-F1
#
_cell.length_a   1.000
_cell.length_b   1.000
_cell.length_c   1.000
_cell.angle_alpha   90.00
_cell.angle_beta   90.00
_cell.angle_gamma   90.00
#
_symmetry.space_group_name_H-M   'P 1'
#
loop_
_entity.id
_entity.type
_entity.pdbx_description
1 polymer ?
#
loop_
_entity_poly.entity_id
_entity_poly.type
_entity_poly.pdbx_seq_one_letter_code
_entity_poly.pdbx_strand_id
1 'polypeptide(L)' 'MSERRAVERLVERLYKDRLERTGRLPETKEVREMEKKAEKIASVTDNRAKK' A
#
# COMPACT_ATOMS: atom_id res chain seq x y z
N MET A 1 17.44 2.77 -2.04
CA MET A 1 16.22 2.51 -2.82
C MET A 1 15.33 3.74 -2.70
N SER A 2 14.87 4.35 -3.79
CA SER A 2 13.99 5.51 -3.71
C SER A 2 12.66 5.13 -3.05
N GLU A 3 12.16 5.94 -2.11
CA GLU A 3 10.89 5.75 -1.39
C GLU A 3 9.73 5.35 -2.31
N ARG A 4 9.71 5.90 -3.54
CA ARG A 4 8.73 5.60 -4.58
C ARG A 4 8.62 4.10 -4.93
N ARG A 5 9.76 3.38 -4.99
CA ARG A 5 9.76 1.93 -5.25
C ARG A 5 9.25 1.11 -4.07
N ALA A 6 9.38 1.62 -2.84
CA ALA A 6 8.87 0.92 -1.66
C ALA A 6 7.34 0.98 -1.60
N VAL A 7 6.75 2.14 -1.97
CA VAL A 7 5.30 2.32 -2.05
C VAL A 7 4.70 1.44 -3.15
N GLU A 8 5.28 1.43 -4.35
CA GLU A 8 4.81 0.58 -5.45
C GLU A 8 4.78 -0.90 -5.07
N ARG A 9 5.84 -1.42 -4.43
CA ARG A 9 5.88 -2.81 -3.96
C ARG A 9 4.85 -3.11 -2.87
N LEU A 10 4.61 -2.14 -1.98
CA LEU A 10 3.60 -2.30 -0.92
C LEU A 10 2.19 -2.38 -1.52
N VAL A 11 1.89 -1.50 -2.47
CA VAL A 11 0.61 -1.49 -3.20
C VAL A 11 0.45 -2.78 -3.99
N GLU A 12 1.45 -3.20 -4.75
CA GLU A 12 1.41 -4.44 -5.54
C GLU A 12 1.15 -5.67 -4.66
N ARG A 13 1.76 -5.72 -3.47
CA ARG A 13 1.54 -6.79 -2.49
C ARG A 13 0.13 -6.78 -1.91
N LEU A 14 -0.39 -5.61 -1.53
CA LEU A 14 -1.77 -5.46 -1.05
C LEU A 14 -2.80 -5.88 -2.11
N TYR A 15 -2.53 -5.58 -3.38
CA TYR A 15 -3.34 -6.01 -4.50
C TYR A 15 -3.35 -7.53 -4.68
N LYS A 16 -2.18 -8.17 -4.66
CA LYS A 16 -2.07 -9.64 -4.78
C LYS A 16 -2.76 -10.36 -3.63
N ASP A 17 -2.49 -9.97 -2.39
CA ASP A 17 -3.13 -10.54 -1.19
C ASP A 17 -4.66 -10.46 -1.28
N ARG A 18 -5.18 -9.33 -1.74
CA ARG A 18 -6.62 -9.14 -1.87
C ARG A 18 -7.21 -10.01 -2.97
N LEU A 19 -6.58 -10.04 -4.15
CA LEU A 19 -7.03 -10.86 -5.27
C LEU A 19 -7.05 -12.34 -4.88
N GLU A 20 -6.02 -12.83 -4.16
CA GLU A 20 -5.96 -14.19 -3.65
C GLU A 20 -7.07 -14.49 -2.63
N ARG A 21 -7.40 -13.54 -1.75
CA ARG A 21 -8.43 -13.73 -0.71
C ARG A 21 -9.85 -13.64 -1.22
N THR A 22 -10.13 -12.74 -2.17
CA THR A 22 -11.50 -12.44 -2.61
C THR A 22 -11.81 -12.93 -4.01
N GLY A 23 -10.80 -13.38 -4.77
CA GLY A 23 -10.95 -13.79 -6.18
C GLY A 23 -11.39 -12.65 -7.11
N ARG A 24 -11.29 -11.40 -6.64
CA ARG A 24 -11.77 -10.20 -7.33
C ARG A 24 -10.75 -9.08 -7.20
N LEU A 25 -10.51 -8.38 -8.31
CA LEU A 25 -9.72 -7.17 -8.29
C LEU A 25 -10.47 -6.08 -7.51
N PRO A 26 -9.76 -5.27 -6.71
CA PRO A 26 -10.36 -4.15 -6.03
C PRO A 26 -10.89 -3.12 -7.02
N GLU A 27 -12.05 -2.54 -6.72
CA GLU A 27 -12.60 -1.45 -7.51
C GLU A 27 -11.79 -0.17 -7.33
N THR A 28 -11.88 0.76 -8.28
CA THR A 28 -11.13 2.03 -8.28
C THR A 28 -11.28 2.83 -6.98
N LYS A 29 -12.44 2.77 -6.32
CA LYS A 29 -12.66 3.40 -5.01
C LYS A 29 -11.80 2.76 -3.92
N GLU A 30 -11.74 1.44 -3.90
CA GLU A 30 -11.04 0.65 -2.88
C GLU A 30 -9.53 0.72 -3.06
N VAL A 31 -9.06 0.78 -4.31
CA VAL A 31 -7.67 1.07 -4.66
C VAL A 31 -7.24 2.38 -4.02
N ARG A 32 -8.04 3.44 -4.19
CA ARG A 32 -7.76 4.77 -3.67
C ARG A 32 -7.72 4.82 -2.15
N GLU A 33 -8.54 4.00 -1.48
CA GLU A 33 -8.47 3.84 -0.02
C GLU A 33 -7.23 3.07 0.43
N MET A 34 -6.81 2.06 -0.32
CA MET A 34 -5.59 1.29 -0.03
C MET A 34 -4.33 2.14 -0.24
N GLU A 35 -4.26 2.97 -1.29
CA GLU A 35 -3.18 3.93 -1.49
C GLU A 35 -3.07 4.92 -0.32
N LYS A 36 -4.19 5.51 0.12
CA LYS A 36 -4.21 6.41 1.29
C LYS A 36 -3.73 5.72 2.56
N LYS A 37 -4.11 4.46 2.78
CA LYS A 37 -3.61 3.67 3.93
C LYS A 37 -2.12 3.39 3.81
N ALA A 38 -1.63 3.03 2.63
CA ALA A 38 -0.22 2.78 2.36
C ALA A 38 0.64 4.04 2.62
N GLU A 39 0.24 5.20 2.11
CA GLU A 39 0.91 6.48 2.38
C GLU A 39 0.92 6.83 3.87
N LYS A 40 -0.20 6.61 4.56
CA LYS A 40 -0.29 6.87 6.00
C LYS A 40 0.64 5.96 6.81
N ILE A 41 0.71 4.68 6.47
CA ILE A 41 1.61 3.72 7.12
C ILE A 41 3.07 4.07 6.82
N ALA A 42 3.40 4.38 5.57
CA ALA A 42 4.73 4.82 5.17
C ALA A 42 5.15 6.07 5.96
N SER A 43 4.26 7.08 6.06
CA SER A 43 4.51 8.32 6.81
C SER A 43 4.72 8.08 8.31
N VAL A 44 3.97 7.14 8.91
CA VAL A 44 4.15 6.78 10.34
C VAL A 44 5.43 5.99 10.55
N THR A 45 5.78 5.12 9.61
CA THR A 45 7.00 4.29 9.69
C THR A 45 8.24 5.15 9.54
N ASP A 46 8.22 6.15 8.65
CA ASP A 46 9.33 7.09 8.46
C ASP A 46 9.53 8.00 9.68
N ASN A 47 8.43 8.49 10.28
CA ASN A 47 8.49 9.26 11.54
C ASN A 47 8.99 8.43 12.74
N ARG A 48 8.80 7.12 12.71
CA ARG A 48 9.28 6.21 13.78
C ARG A 48 10.73 5.78 13.56
N ALA A 49 11.21 5.78 12.32
CA ALA A 49 12.61 5.52 11.98
C ALA A 49 13.55 6.72 12.27
N LYS A 50 12.99 7.94 12.38
CA LYS A 50 13.74 9.18 12.68
C LYS A 50 13.75 9.60 14.16
N LYS A 51 13.20 8.79 15.08
CA LYS A 51 13.11 9.07 16.52
C LYS A 51 13.97 8.09 17.31
#